data_AF-A0A5Q2N218-F1
#
_entry.id   AF-A0A5Q2N218-F1
#
_cell.length_a   1.000
_cell.length_b   1.000
_cell.length_c   1.000
_cell.angle_alpha   90.00
_cell.angle_beta   90.00
_cell.angle_gamma   90.00
#
_symmetry.space_group_name_H-M   'P 1'
#
loop_
_entity.id
_entity.type
_entity.pdbx_description
1 polymer ?
#
loop_
_entity_poly.entity_id
_entity_poly.type
_entity_poly.pdbx_seq_one_letter_code
_entity_poly.pdbx_strand_id
1 'polypeptide(L)'
;MIDIFRKSMGLTILFIFLFQLVLFPTTLYGDAMIYSSDHAMDRSRSVASARITIDARDVELRDLFSALALKMGTTIVLVDDIQQKVDLQVKNIPLRDAFDLLINKNGLAYLEQGTMILIGQTGNLHTHFYDQMFLQRFDLVFVKAPVIRSLINELNIPVKSLLLQSNENAIWVQGTVQELHKVRELIYVIDRIENEAIEEEESDETEVVEPFSLEYRIITTTQIPPERVLQLLTEMGIHLERYLTMDQRLLVFDQELFEHWEEIEKTIAELDTIRAREQTVFVYPLKNIVAGDAAAWLNEFNFGPDVRVVPNNADRFSKEILVISPPHKESTVRGAIERLDRVGTKIRLPVEDGNDANVLNARRSLLSELSGVPVSSFRISRDIGPVGNPRYILWVEETPDKIQLIKDLNRQVNNPN
;
A
#
# COMPACT_ATOMS: atom_id res chain seq x y z
N MET A 1 6.42 47.12 72.74
CA MET A 1 6.64 45.90 73.55
C MET A 1 6.69 44.76 72.54
N ILE A 2 7.76 44.66 71.73
CA ILE A 2 9.02 43.91 71.94
C ILE A 2 8.81 42.39 71.96
N ASP A 3 9.57 41.72 71.07
CA ASP A 3 9.95 40.31 70.93
C ASP A 3 8.97 39.30 70.32
N ILE A 4 9.23 38.58 69.22
CA ILE A 4 10.43 37.94 68.62
C ILE A 4 10.89 36.65 69.35
N PHE A 5 10.87 35.53 68.60
CA PHE A 5 11.64 34.29 68.80
C PHE A 5 11.19 33.39 69.98
N ARG A 6 11.28 32.06 69.98
CA ARG A 6 12.26 31.14 69.37
C ARG A 6 11.80 29.69 69.58
N LYS A 7 12.08 28.81 68.59
CA LYS A 7 12.72 27.47 68.72
C LYS A 7 12.06 26.41 69.63
N SER A 8 12.17 25.10 69.45
CA SER A 8 12.96 24.17 68.62
C SER A 8 12.63 22.79 69.19
N MET A 9 12.13 21.83 68.40
CA MET A 9 12.89 20.68 67.87
C MET A 9 13.21 19.55 68.88
N GLY A 10 12.87 18.32 68.47
CA GLY A 10 13.43 17.05 68.97
C GLY A 10 12.34 16.13 69.54
N LEU A 11 12.27 14.83 69.26
CA LEU A 11 13.18 13.94 68.54
C LEU A 11 12.45 12.57 68.37
N THR A 12 12.39 12.13 67.12
CA THR A 12 12.32 10.79 66.49
C THR A 12 12.37 9.45 67.30
N ILE A 13 11.91 8.38 66.60
CA ILE A 13 12.23 6.92 66.65
C ILE A 13 11.19 6.05 67.42
N LEU A 14 10.76 4.81 67.09
CA LEU A 14 10.64 3.86 65.96
C LEU A 14 10.30 2.49 66.66
N PHE A 15 9.75 1.48 65.95
CA PHE A 15 9.52 0.04 66.34
C PHE A 15 8.29 -0.29 67.25
N ILE A 16 7.52 -1.38 67.12
CA ILE A 16 7.19 -2.41 66.08
C ILE A 16 6.13 -3.39 66.69
N PHE A 17 5.22 -3.93 65.85
CA PHE A 17 4.41 -5.17 65.95
C PHE A 17 3.51 -5.54 67.17
N LEU A 18 2.23 -5.88 66.91
CA LEU A 18 1.56 -7.21 67.06
C LEU A 18 0.02 -7.06 66.86
N PHE A 19 -0.59 -7.39 65.71
CA PHE A 19 -1.24 -8.66 65.31
C PHE A 19 -2.25 -9.31 66.30
N GLN A 20 -3.55 -9.22 65.99
CA GLN A 20 -4.62 -10.26 66.09
C GLN A 20 -5.78 -9.79 65.18
N LEU A 21 -6.01 -10.31 63.97
CA LEU A 21 -6.53 -11.63 63.54
C LEU A 21 -7.88 -12.00 64.18
N VAL A 22 -8.98 -11.66 63.50
CA VAL A 22 -10.26 -12.38 63.58
C VAL A 22 -10.60 -12.87 62.18
N LEU A 23 -10.64 -14.19 62.06
CA LEU A 23 -11.00 -14.99 60.89
C LEU A 23 -12.50 -14.85 60.59
N PHE A 24 -12.86 -14.53 59.34
CA PHE A 24 -14.14 -14.92 58.76
C PHE A 24 -13.89 -15.50 57.36
N PRO A 25 -14.41 -16.71 57.05
CA PRO A 25 -14.14 -17.41 55.80
C PRO A 25 -14.93 -16.80 54.64
N THR A 26 -14.25 -16.62 53.52
CA THR A 26 -14.84 -16.37 52.20
C THR A 26 -15.06 -17.67 51.44
N THR A 27 -16.09 -17.64 50.58
CA THR A 27 -16.53 -18.53 49.48
C THR A 27 -18.01 -18.89 49.69
N LEU A 28 -18.92 -18.85 48.73
CA LEU A 28 -18.93 -18.54 47.30
C LEU A 28 -20.43 -18.38 46.96
N TYR A 29 -20.85 -17.36 46.22
CA TYR A 29 -21.96 -17.41 45.24
C TYR A 29 -22.02 -16.02 44.59
N GLY A 30 -21.40 -15.94 43.43
CA GLY A 30 -21.45 -14.77 42.58
C GLY A 30 -22.69 -14.82 41.69
N ASP A 31 -23.41 -13.71 41.65
CA ASP A 31 -24.10 -13.22 40.48
C ASP A 31 -23.87 -11.71 40.44
N ALA A 32 -22.88 -11.30 39.66
CA ALA A 32 -22.69 -9.92 39.26
C ALA A 32 -22.52 -9.92 37.75
N MET A 33 -23.49 -9.31 37.08
CA MET A 33 -23.50 -9.10 35.64
C MET A 33 -22.20 -8.42 35.20
N ILE A 34 -21.38 -9.15 34.44
CA ILE A 34 -20.23 -8.62 33.71
C ILE A 34 -20.79 -7.93 32.45
N TYR A 35 -20.82 -6.59 32.45
CA TYR A 35 -20.86 -5.83 31.21
C TYR A 35 -19.44 -5.82 30.63
N SER A 36 -19.23 -6.66 29.62
CA SER A 36 -17.98 -6.76 28.85
C SER A 36 -17.72 -5.45 28.09
N SER A 37 -16.70 -4.71 28.52
CA SER A 37 -16.09 -3.60 27.76
C SER A 37 -14.75 -4.01 27.13
N ASP A 38 -14.54 -5.30 26.87
CA ASP A 38 -13.25 -5.86 26.41
C ASP A 38 -13.16 -6.05 24.88
N HIS A 39 -14.27 -5.89 24.14
CA HIS A 39 -14.28 -6.20 22.70
C HIS A 39 -13.83 -5.07 21.76
N ALA A 40 -13.74 -3.82 22.23
CA ALA A 40 -13.33 -2.70 21.38
C ALA A 40 -11.80 -2.55 21.29
N MET A 41 -11.07 -2.88 22.36
CA MET A 41 -9.61 -2.66 22.44
C MET A 41 -8.81 -3.80 21.80
N ASP A 42 -9.36 -5.01 21.72
CA ASP A 42 -8.75 -6.18 21.06
C ASP A 42 -8.80 -6.09 19.53
N ARG A 43 -9.90 -5.57 18.96
CA ARG A 43 -10.07 -5.42 17.50
C ARG A 43 -9.16 -4.35 16.89
N SER A 44 -8.91 -3.25 17.60
CA SER A 44 -8.02 -2.18 17.12
C SER A 44 -6.57 -2.66 16.96
N ARG A 45 -6.08 -3.53 17.86
CA ARG A 45 -4.76 -4.15 17.72
C ARG A 45 -4.72 -5.25 16.64
N SER A 46 -5.80 -6.01 16.46
CA SER A 46 -5.81 -7.08 15.46
C SER A 46 -5.82 -6.56 14.01
N VAL A 47 -6.52 -5.45 13.73
CA VAL A 47 -6.57 -4.83 12.39
C VAL A 47 -5.22 -4.21 12.00
N ALA A 48 -4.50 -3.58 12.93
CA ALA A 48 -3.16 -3.04 12.67
C ALA A 48 -2.11 -4.13 12.36
N SER A 49 -2.32 -5.35 12.87
CA SER A 49 -1.45 -6.51 12.60
C SER A 49 -1.91 -7.39 11.43
N ALA A 50 -3.13 -7.17 10.91
CA ALA A 50 -3.70 -7.97 9.84
C ALA A 50 -2.95 -7.68 8.53
N ARG A 51 -2.40 -8.73 7.93
CA ARG A 51 -1.69 -8.65 6.65
C ARG A 51 -2.55 -9.23 5.55
N ILE A 52 -2.49 -8.63 4.37
CA ILE A 52 -3.25 -9.04 3.20
C ILE A 52 -2.32 -9.29 2.02
N THR A 53 -2.74 -10.22 1.16
CA THR A 53 -2.22 -10.39 -0.18
C THR A 53 -3.39 -10.15 -1.13
N ILE A 54 -3.24 -9.20 -2.06
CA ILE A 54 -4.25 -8.84 -3.05
C ILE A 54 -3.61 -9.04 -4.42
N ASP A 55 -4.34 -9.70 -5.32
CA ASP A 55 -3.99 -9.81 -6.73
C ASP A 55 -5.23 -9.46 -7.55
N ALA A 56 -5.32 -8.19 -7.92
CA ALA A 56 -6.45 -7.61 -8.64
C ALA A 56 -5.96 -7.04 -9.97
N ARG A 57 -6.66 -7.38 -11.04
CA ARG A 57 -6.40 -6.90 -12.40
C ARG A 57 -7.70 -6.59 -13.10
N ASP A 58 -7.78 -5.41 -13.71
CA ASP A 58 -8.98 -4.88 -14.34
C ASP A 58 -10.21 -4.92 -13.40
N VAL A 59 -9.98 -4.83 -12.09
CA VAL A 59 -11.05 -4.86 -11.07
C VAL A 59 -11.53 -3.43 -10.84
N GLU A 60 -12.84 -3.27 -10.72
CA GLU A 60 -13.41 -1.97 -10.36
C GLU A 60 -12.88 -1.53 -8.99
N LEU A 61 -12.41 -0.29 -8.90
CA LEU A 61 -11.83 0.25 -7.67
C LEU A 61 -12.83 0.17 -6.49
N ARG A 62 -14.12 0.29 -6.78
CA ARG A 62 -15.23 0.11 -5.83
C ARG A 62 -15.23 -1.29 -5.19
N ASP A 63 -14.98 -2.33 -5.98
CA ASP A 63 -14.97 -3.72 -5.51
C ASP A 63 -13.75 -3.98 -4.61
N LEU A 64 -12.61 -3.40 -4.97
CA LEU A 64 -11.39 -3.47 -4.16
C LEU A 64 -11.58 -2.81 -2.79
N PHE A 65 -12.15 -1.61 -2.76
CA PHE A 65 -12.47 -0.95 -1.50
C PHE A 65 -13.52 -1.72 -0.70
N SER A 66 -14.52 -2.32 -1.35
CA SER A 66 -15.51 -3.16 -0.67
C SER A 66 -14.86 -4.40 -0.02
N ALA A 67 -13.92 -5.04 -0.71
CA ALA A 67 -13.17 -6.17 -0.17
C ALA A 67 -12.29 -5.76 1.04
N LEU A 68 -11.64 -4.59 0.95
CA LEU A 68 -10.88 -4.04 2.07
C LEU A 68 -11.77 -3.68 3.26
N ALA A 69 -12.95 -3.09 3.02
CA ALA A 69 -13.92 -2.74 4.05
C ALA A 69 -14.29 -3.96 4.92
N LEU A 70 -14.59 -5.08 4.26
CA LEU A 70 -14.92 -6.36 4.92
C LEU A 70 -13.78 -6.88 5.79
N LYS A 71 -12.53 -6.74 5.33
CA LYS A 71 -11.34 -7.18 6.08
C LYS A 71 -11.00 -6.24 7.23
N MET A 72 -11.24 -4.94 7.06
CA MET A 72 -10.99 -3.91 8.07
C MET A 72 -12.09 -3.85 9.14
N GLY A 73 -13.28 -4.43 8.86
CA GLY A 73 -14.43 -4.32 9.75
C GLY A 73 -15.00 -2.90 9.79
N THR A 74 -14.86 -2.14 8.71
CA THR A 74 -15.30 -0.75 8.57
C THR A 74 -16.28 -0.62 7.41
N THR A 75 -17.06 0.45 7.38
CA THR A 75 -17.95 0.77 6.24
C THR A 75 -17.23 1.75 5.33
N ILE A 76 -17.01 1.37 4.08
CA ILE A 76 -16.39 2.25 3.08
C ILE A 76 -17.46 2.77 2.12
N VAL A 77 -17.55 4.08 1.95
CA VAL A 77 -18.47 4.74 1.03
C VAL A 77 -17.68 5.57 0.02
N LEU A 78 -17.81 5.22 -1.26
CA LEU A 78 -17.26 6.02 -2.37
C LEU A 78 -18.28 7.10 -2.74
N VAL A 79 -17.84 8.35 -2.70
CA VAL A 79 -18.67 9.53 -2.96
C VAL A 79 -18.78 9.83 -4.45
N ASP A 80 -17.70 9.65 -5.19
CA ASP A 80 -17.70 9.87 -6.62
C ASP A 80 -18.19 8.61 -7.37
N ASP A 81 -18.71 8.80 -8.58
CA ASP A 81 -18.93 7.70 -9.52
C ASP A 81 -17.61 7.30 -10.17
N ILE A 82 -16.75 6.64 -9.39
CA ILE A 82 -15.43 6.18 -9.84
C ILE A 82 -15.61 4.83 -10.55
N GLN A 83 -15.78 4.86 -11.88
CA GLN A 83 -15.77 3.66 -12.73
C GLN A 83 -14.35 3.23 -13.15
N GLN A 84 -13.34 3.66 -12.38
CA GLN A 84 -11.95 3.35 -12.66
C GLN A 84 -11.66 1.88 -12.35
N LYS A 85 -11.01 1.21 -13.29
CA LYS A 85 -10.45 -0.12 -13.10
C LYS A 85 -8.98 -0.03 -12.70
N VAL A 86 -8.57 -0.87 -11.77
CA VAL A 86 -7.24 -0.80 -11.16
C VAL A 86 -6.58 -2.17 -11.12
N ASP A 87 -5.31 -2.18 -11.53
CA ASP A 87 -4.40 -3.29 -11.32
C ASP A 87 -3.62 -3.06 -10.01
N LEU A 88 -3.79 -3.95 -9.03
CA LEU A 88 -3.08 -3.95 -7.78
C LEU A 88 -2.59 -5.35 -7.44
N GLN A 89 -1.28 -5.49 -7.25
CA GLN A 89 -0.72 -6.69 -6.67
C GLN A 89 0.18 -6.38 -5.48
N VAL A 90 -0.23 -6.83 -4.30
CA VAL A 90 0.49 -6.65 -3.05
C VAL A 90 0.54 -7.99 -2.32
N LYS A 91 1.69 -8.32 -1.72
CA LYS A 91 1.88 -9.60 -1.04
C LYS A 91 2.30 -9.36 0.40
N ASN A 92 1.52 -9.94 1.32
CA ASN A 92 1.78 -9.89 2.74
C ASN A 92 2.10 -8.48 3.24
N ILE A 93 1.26 -7.49 2.90
CA ILE A 93 1.40 -6.12 3.41
C ILE A 93 0.36 -5.85 4.50
N PRO A 94 0.62 -4.96 5.47
CA PRO A 94 -0.41 -4.51 6.40
C PRO A 94 -1.66 -4.02 5.68
N LEU A 95 -2.83 -4.32 6.24
CA LEU A 95 -4.11 -4.01 5.61
C LEU A 95 -4.31 -2.50 5.40
N ARG A 96 -3.82 -1.68 6.33
CA ARG A 96 -3.87 -0.21 6.22
C ARG A 96 -2.97 0.29 5.08
N ASP A 97 -1.77 -0.24 4.96
CA ASP A 97 -0.85 0.11 3.85
C ASP A 97 -1.46 -0.21 2.48
N ALA A 98 -2.17 -1.34 2.36
CA ALA A 98 -2.86 -1.72 1.13
C ALA A 98 -3.96 -0.69 0.76
N PHE A 99 -4.69 -0.22 1.77
CA PHE A 99 -5.71 0.80 1.63
C PHE A 99 -5.10 2.15 1.21
N ASP A 100 -4.09 2.61 1.94
CA ASP A 100 -3.43 3.90 1.67
C ASP A 100 -2.77 3.90 0.28
N LEU A 101 -2.22 2.77 -0.16
CA LEU A 101 -1.68 2.60 -1.52
C LEU A 101 -2.77 2.78 -2.59
N LEU A 102 -3.94 2.18 -2.42
CA LEU A 102 -5.05 2.36 -3.37
C LEU A 102 -5.55 3.80 -3.42
N ILE A 103 -5.62 4.46 -2.28
CA ILE A 103 -6.02 5.86 -2.20
C ILE A 103 -5.02 6.75 -2.95
N ASN A 104 -3.73 6.65 -2.60
CA ASN A 104 -2.68 7.49 -3.15
C ASN A 104 -2.45 7.26 -4.64
N LYS A 105 -2.44 5.99 -5.10
CA LYS A 105 -2.23 5.64 -6.52
C LYS A 105 -3.32 6.20 -7.43
N ASN A 106 -4.54 6.37 -6.91
CA ASN A 106 -5.68 6.83 -7.69
C ASN A 106 -6.02 8.31 -7.45
N GLY A 107 -5.15 9.06 -6.76
CA GLY A 107 -5.37 10.50 -6.49
C GLY A 107 -6.61 10.78 -5.66
N LEU A 108 -6.97 9.85 -4.77
CA LEU A 108 -8.13 9.95 -3.90
C LEU A 108 -7.71 10.47 -2.52
N ALA A 109 -8.68 10.98 -1.78
CA ALA A 109 -8.56 11.31 -0.37
C ALA A 109 -9.66 10.61 0.44
N TYR A 110 -9.53 10.59 1.77
CA TYR A 110 -10.58 10.02 2.62
C TYR A 110 -10.83 10.81 3.91
N LEU A 111 -12.04 10.64 4.43
CA LEU A 111 -12.48 11.07 5.76
C LEU A 111 -12.78 9.82 6.59
N GLU A 112 -12.38 9.79 7.86
CA GLU A 112 -12.55 8.61 8.72
C GLU A 112 -13.36 8.93 9.98
N GLN A 113 -14.67 8.64 9.99
CA GLN A 113 -15.56 8.90 11.11
C GLN A 113 -15.95 7.60 11.83
N GLY A 114 -15.30 7.31 12.96
CA GLY A 114 -15.57 6.11 13.75
C GLY A 114 -15.27 4.84 12.95
N THR A 115 -16.31 4.10 12.56
CA THR A 115 -16.20 2.88 11.73
C THR A 115 -16.64 3.12 10.28
N MET A 116 -16.65 4.37 9.83
CA MET A 116 -17.02 4.76 8.47
C MET A 116 -15.86 5.50 7.82
N ILE A 117 -15.53 5.11 6.60
CA ILE A 117 -14.52 5.77 5.77
C ILE A 117 -15.21 6.26 4.50
N LEU A 118 -15.15 7.56 4.28
CA LEU A 118 -15.67 8.21 3.08
C LEU A 118 -14.51 8.47 2.13
N ILE A 119 -14.60 8.00 0.89
CA ILE A 119 -13.53 8.10 -0.11
C ILE A 119 -14.03 8.92 -1.29
N GLY A 120 -13.18 9.84 -1.77
CA GLY A 120 -13.44 10.54 -3.01
C GLY A 120 -12.27 11.40 -3.47
N GLN A 121 -12.44 12.08 -4.59
CA GLN A 121 -11.54 13.09 -5.08
C GLN A 121 -11.49 14.26 -4.08
N THR A 122 -10.29 14.77 -3.81
CA THR A 122 -10.06 15.86 -2.84
C THR A 122 -11.02 17.04 -3.07
N GLY A 123 -11.18 17.48 -4.32
CA GLY A 123 -12.09 18.59 -4.65
C GLY A 123 -13.56 18.31 -4.31
N ASN A 124 -14.05 17.09 -4.53
CA ASN A 124 -15.43 16.72 -4.19
C ASN A 124 -15.61 16.67 -2.66
N LEU A 125 -14.65 16.06 -1.94
CA LEU A 125 -14.69 16.03 -0.47
C LEU A 125 -14.73 17.44 0.13
N HIS A 126 -13.89 18.37 -0.35
CA HIS A 126 -13.90 19.77 0.09
C HIS A 126 -15.20 20.50 -0.27
N THR A 127 -15.85 20.15 -1.38
CA THR A 127 -17.07 20.86 -1.82
C THR A 127 -18.32 20.35 -1.09
N HIS A 128 -18.44 19.04 -0.91
CA HIS A 128 -19.70 18.40 -0.51
C HIS A 128 -19.66 17.79 0.90
N PHE A 129 -18.48 17.59 1.47
CA PHE A 129 -18.28 16.90 2.74
C PHE A 129 -17.40 17.69 3.72
N TYR A 130 -17.24 18.99 3.47
CA TYR A 130 -16.47 19.90 4.32
C TYR A 130 -16.88 19.83 5.79
N ASP A 131 -18.18 19.85 6.08
CA ASP A 131 -18.72 19.79 7.45
C ASP A 131 -18.39 18.47 8.17
N GLN A 132 -17.97 17.45 7.42
CA GLN A 132 -17.59 16.13 7.92
C GLN A 132 -16.06 15.98 8.09
N MET A 133 -15.28 16.97 7.68
CA MET A 133 -13.82 16.97 7.85
C MET A 133 -13.42 17.16 9.31
N PHE A 134 -12.35 16.48 9.72
CA PHE A 134 -11.86 16.56 11.08
C PHE A 134 -11.19 17.90 11.35
N LEU A 135 -11.62 18.57 12.41
CA LEU A 135 -10.89 19.66 13.01
C LEU A 135 -9.92 19.08 14.05
N GLN A 136 -8.62 19.17 13.77
CA GLN A 136 -7.57 18.74 14.68
C GLN A 136 -6.83 19.96 15.25
N ARG A 137 -6.60 19.95 16.57
CA ARG A 137 -5.70 20.89 17.24
C ARG A 137 -4.27 20.36 17.18
N PHE A 138 -3.34 21.24 16.86
CA PHE A 138 -1.91 21.03 16.99
C PHE A 138 -1.35 22.06 17.98
N ASP A 139 -0.63 21.56 18.98
CA ASP A 139 0.09 22.38 19.95
C ASP A 139 1.52 22.58 19.47
N LEU A 140 2.00 23.82 19.56
CA LEU A 140 3.31 24.26 19.13
C LEU A 140 4.13 24.67 20.36
N VAL A 141 5.42 24.37 20.34
CA VAL A 141 6.33 24.61 21.47
C VAL A 141 7.22 25.81 21.22
N PHE A 142 7.82 25.88 20.04
CA PHE A 142 8.87 26.85 19.69
C PHE A 142 8.43 27.84 18.61
N VAL A 143 7.51 27.47 17.73
CA VAL A 143 7.04 28.32 16.62
C VAL A 143 5.59 28.77 16.84
N LYS A 144 5.26 30.00 16.43
CA LYS A 144 3.89 30.53 16.51
C LYS A 144 2.97 30.02 15.40
N ALA A 145 1.68 29.94 15.71
CA ALA A 145 0.64 29.48 14.79
C ALA A 145 0.49 30.33 13.51
N PRO A 146 0.68 31.66 13.51
CA PRO A 146 0.68 32.46 12.28
C PRO A 146 1.75 32.05 11.28
N VAL A 147 2.94 31.68 11.77
CA VAL A 147 4.06 31.22 10.95
C VAL A 147 3.72 29.92 10.24
N ILE A 148 3.24 28.92 10.99
CA ILE A 148 2.81 27.64 10.42
C ILE A 148 1.69 27.85 9.38
N ARG A 149 0.75 28.77 9.64
CA ARG A 149 -0.30 29.10 8.66
C ARG A 149 0.28 29.67 7.36
N SER A 150 1.27 30.56 7.44
CA SER A 150 1.92 31.12 6.24
C SER A 150 2.58 30.00 5.41
N LEU A 151 3.29 29.08 6.06
CA LEU A 151 3.91 27.93 5.38
C LEU A 151 2.86 26.98 4.77
N ILE A 152 1.76 26.71 5.48
CA ILE A 152 0.63 25.91 4.94
C ILE A 152 0.13 26.51 3.62
N ASN A 153 -0.03 27.83 3.58
CA ASN A 153 -0.50 28.54 2.39
C ASN A 153 0.54 28.54 1.27
N GLU A 154 1.82 28.76 1.59
CA GLU A 154 2.93 28.77 0.64
C GLU A 154 3.13 27.39 -0.03
N LEU A 155 3.07 26.32 0.76
CA LEU A 155 3.13 24.95 0.29
C LEU A 155 1.84 24.49 -0.41
N ASN A 156 0.81 25.36 -0.43
CA ASN A 156 -0.49 25.12 -1.05
C ASN A 156 -1.15 23.82 -0.54
N ILE A 157 -1.02 23.57 0.78
CA ILE A 157 -1.68 22.44 1.43
C ILE A 157 -3.18 22.80 1.58
N PRO A 158 -4.11 22.03 0.98
CA PRO A 158 -5.52 22.41 0.88
C PRO A 158 -6.28 22.18 2.19
N VAL A 159 -5.89 22.88 3.26
CA VAL A 159 -6.53 22.82 4.57
C VAL A 159 -7.08 24.17 4.97
N LYS A 160 -8.11 24.17 5.81
CA LYS A 160 -8.52 25.38 6.51
C LYS A 160 -7.84 25.42 7.88
N SER A 161 -7.12 26.50 8.14
CA SER A 161 -6.55 26.77 9.46
C SER A 161 -7.35 27.84 10.20
N LEU A 162 -7.52 27.64 11.51
CA LEU A 162 -8.13 28.58 12.44
C LEU A 162 -7.09 28.94 13.50
N LEU A 163 -6.88 30.23 13.70
CA LEU A 163 -6.00 30.77 14.73
C LEU A 163 -6.83 31.42 15.84
N LEU A 164 -6.37 31.29 17.08
CA LEU A 164 -6.91 32.03 18.21
C LEU A 164 -5.89 33.07 18.65
N GLN A 165 -6.25 34.36 18.61
CA GLN A 165 -5.37 35.44 19.07
C GLN A 165 -5.00 35.30 20.56
N SER A 166 -5.85 34.65 21.36
CA SER A 166 -5.57 34.37 22.77
C SER A 166 -4.58 33.23 23.00
N ASN A 167 -4.28 32.43 21.97
CA ASN A 167 -3.35 31.31 22.07
C ASN A 167 -2.62 31.11 20.74
N GLU A 168 -1.50 31.81 20.59
CA GLU A 168 -0.66 31.78 19.40
C GLU A 168 0.22 30.53 19.33
N ASN A 169 0.25 29.70 20.37
CA ASN A 169 1.01 28.44 20.39
C ASN A 169 0.13 27.24 20.02
N ALA A 170 -1.06 27.45 19.45
CA ALA A 170 -1.91 26.37 18.96
C ALA A 170 -2.58 26.75 17.64
N ILE A 171 -2.64 25.79 16.73
CA ILE A 171 -3.33 25.91 15.45
C ILE A 171 -4.39 24.82 15.33
N TRP A 172 -5.59 25.20 14.91
CA TRP A 172 -6.65 24.26 14.59
C TRP A 172 -6.73 24.12 13.08
N VAL A 173 -6.68 22.91 12.57
CA VAL A 173 -6.62 22.62 11.14
C VAL A 173 -7.73 21.65 10.79
N GLN A 174 -8.49 21.99 9.76
CA GLN A 174 -9.57 21.17 9.23
C GLN A 174 -9.22 20.68 7.83
N GLY A 175 -9.34 19.37 7.62
CA GLY A 175 -9.05 18.74 6.33
C GLY A 175 -9.27 17.23 6.34
N THR A 176 -8.81 16.59 5.27
CA THR A 176 -8.75 15.13 5.12
C THR A 176 -7.65 14.53 5.98
N VAL A 177 -7.67 13.21 6.17
CA VAL A 177 -6.67 12.54 7.05
C VAL A 177 -5.25 12.73 6.50
N GLN A 178 -5.08 12.68 5.18
CA GLN A 178 -3.80 12.88 4.51
C GLN A 178 -3.29 14.31 4.65
N GLU A 179 -4.18 15.30 4.49
CA GLU A 179 -3.82 16.70 4.66
C GLU A 179 -3.38 17.01 6.10
N LEU A 180 -4.12 16.49 7.10
CA LEU A 180 -3.75 16.63 8.51
C LEU A 180 -2.42 15.93 8.83
N HIS A 181 -2.14 14.79 8.18
CA HIS A 181 -0.84 14.13 8.29
C HIS A 181 0.27 15.03 7.74
N LYS A 182 0.04 15.66 6.59
CA LYS A 182 1.01 16.57 5.97
C LYS A 182 1.33 17.77 6.85
N VAL A 183 0.31 18.35 7.47
CA VAL A 183 0.51 19.45 8.43
C VAL A 183 1.26 18.99 9.68
N ARG A 184 1.02 17.78 10.16
CA ARG A 184 1.79 17.19 11.26
C ARG A 184 3.27 17.06 10.93
N GLU A 185 3.59 16.55 9.74
CA GLU A 185 4.98 16.45 9.27
C GLU A 185 5.63 17.82 9.17
N LEU A 186 4.92 18.81 8.59
CA LEU A 186 5.40 20.19 8.54
C LEU A 186 5.71 20.73 9.93
N ILE A 187 4.77 20.62 10.88
CA ILE A 187 4.98 21.08 12.25
C ILE A 187 6.16 20.34 12.89
N TYR A 188 6.32 19.03 12.68
CA TYR A 188 7.44 18.27 13.24
C TYR A 188 8.82 18.73 12.74
N VAL A 189 8.88 19.16 11.48
CA VAL A 189 10.11 19.66 10.85
C VAL A 189 10.42 21.09 11.31
N ILE A 190 9.38 21.91 11.52
CA ILE A 190 9.51 23.35 11.78
C ILE A 190 9.52 23.72 13.26
N ASP A 191 8.73 23.06 14.10
CA ASP A 191 8.55 23.40 15.52
C ASP A 191 9.74 22.91 16.36
N ARG A 192 10.86 23.66 16.26
CA ARG A 192 12.16 23.34 16.87
C ARG A 192 12.73 24.58 17.55
N ILE A 193 13.56 24.35 18.56
CA ILE A 193 14.19 25.42 19.35
C ILE A 193 15.02 26.39 18.51
N GLU A 194 15.62 25.93 17.40
CA GLU A 194 16.40 26.82 16.52
C GLU A 194 15.53 27.86 15.81
N ASN A 195 14.23 27.60 15.68
CA ASN A 195 13.25 28.51 15.08
C ASN A 195 12.53 29.38 16.12
N GLU A 196 12.85 29.24 17.42
CA GLU A 196 12.29 30.03 18.52
C GLU A 196 12.75 31.51 18.44
N ALA A 197 14.00 31.75 18.03
CA ALA A 197 14.68 33.04 18.13
C ALA A 197 14.41 34.02 16.97
N ILE A 198 13.72 33.60 15.90
CA ILE A 198 13.53 34.42 14.69
C ILE A 198 12.52 35.57 14.92
N GLU A 199 11.80 35.58 16.05
CA GLU A 199 10.82 36.63 16.40
C GLU A 199 11.28 37.64 17.46
N GLU A 200 12.41 37.45 18.17
CA GLU A 200 12.82 38.36 19.26
C GLU A 200 13.73 39.53 18.83
N GLU A 201 14.21 39.58 17.57
CA GLU A 201 14.92 40.76 17.04
C GLU A 201 13.94 41.85 16.56
N GLU A 202 12.97 42.22 17.40
CA GLU A 202 12.22 43.48 17.28
C GLU A 202 13.06 44.61 17.89
N SER A 203 13.96 45.21 17.11
CA SER A 203 14.44 46.56 17.43
C SER A 203 13.45 47.58 16.90
N ASP A 204 13.00 48.45 17.81
CA ASP A 204 12.09 49.59 17.62
C ASP A 204 12.13 50.26 16.22
N GLU A 205 10.92 50.68 15.82
CA GLU A 205 10.55 51.56 14.70
C GLU A 205 10.12 50.90 13.38
N THR A 206 8.80 50.80 13.23
CA THR A 206 8.07 50.97 11.95
C THR A 206 8.63 50.22 10.72
N GLU A 207 9.11 48.99 10.89
CA GLU A 207 9.49 48.16 9.76
C GLU A 207 8.37 47.18 9.40
N VAL A 208 8.10 47.14 8.10
CA VAL A 208 7.20 46.19 7.47
C VAL A 208 7.64 44.80 7.90
N VAL A 209 6.79 44.06 8.61
CA VAL A 209 7.03 42.67 9.01
C VAL A 209 7.43 41.91 7.75
N GLU A 210 8.73 41.61 7.60
CA GLU A 210 9.17 40.71 6.56
C GLU A 210 8.52 39.35 6.86
N PRO A 211 7.76 38.77 5.93
CA PRO A 211 7.15 37.48 6.17
C PRO A 211 8.27 36.48 6.44
N PHE A 212 8.22 35.83 7.59
CA PHE A 212 9.04 34.66 7.94
C PHE A 212 9.24 33.78 6.70
N SER A 213 10.43 33.84 6.12
CA SER A 213 10.83 33.04 4.96
C SER A 213 11.71 31.95 5.50
N LEU A 214 11.09 30.83 5.86
CA LEU A 214 11.87 29.68 6.26
C LEU A 214 12.73 29.25 5.07
N GLU A 215 14.03 29.26 5.21
CA GLU A 215 14.91 28.85 4.12
C GLU A 215 14.81 27.34 3.94
N TYR A 216 14.23 26.92 2.82
CA TYR A 216 14.23 25.54 2.37
C TYR A 216 14.73 25.48 0.94
N ARG A 217 15.26 24.30 0.59
CA ARG A 217 15.65 24.00 -0.78
C ARG A 217 14.78 22.88 -1.33
N ILE A 218 14.54 22.90 -2.63
CA ILE A 218 13.63 21.95 -3.29
C ILE A 218 14.43 21.11 -4.26
N ILE A 219 14.33 19.80 -4.14
CA ILE A 219 14.72 18.85 -5.18
C ILE A 219 13.47 18.45 -5.93
N THR A 220 13.49 18.64 -7.24
CA THR A 220 12.40 18.20 -8.13
C THR A 220 12.90 17.08 -9.02
N THR A 221 12.17 15.98 -9.07
CA THR A 221 12.51 14.81 -9.90
C THR A 221 11.41 14.51 -10.91
N THR A 222 11.79 13.82 -11.99
CA THR A 222 10.89 13.44 -13.09
C THR A 222 10.83 11.95 -13.32
N GLN A 223 11.92 11.23 -13.04
CA GLN A 223 12.03 9.79 -13.27
C GLN A 223 11.96 8.99 -11.99
N ILE A 224 12.59 9.46 -10.91
CA ILE A 224 12.63 8.76 -9.62
C ILE A 224 11.72 9.43 -8.57
N PRO A 225 11.02 8.65 -7.74
CA PRO A 225 10.21 9.22 -6.65
C PRO A 225 11.09 9.80 -5.53
N PRO A 226 10.59 10.77 -4.72
CA PRO A 226 11.36 11.37 -3.62
C PRO A 226 11.93 10.36 -2.63
N GLU A 227 11.19 9.29 -2.33
CA GLU A 227 11.68 8.22 -1.44
C GLU A 227 12.94 7.54 -1.98
N ARG A 228 13.05 7.41 -3.31
CA ARG A 228 14.27 6.87 -3.92
C ARG A 228 15.43 7.87 -3.86
N VAL A 229 15.15 9.17 -3.95
CA VAL A 229 16.16 10.22 -3.73
C VAL A 229 16.71 10.12 -2.31
N LEU A 230 15.84 9.98 -1.30
CA LEU A 230 16.24 9.82 0.10
C LEU A 230 17.15 8.61 0.32
N GLN A 231 16.80 7.47 -0.28
CA GLN A 231 17.66 6.27 -0.24
C GLN A 231 19.02 6.53 -0.89
N LEU A 232 19.06 7.15 -2.09
CA LEU A 232 20.31 7.44 -2.80
C LEU A 232 21.20 8.41 -2.01
N LEU A 233 20.62 9.47 -1.44
CA LEU A 233 21.35 10.40 -0.57
C LEU A 233 21.93 9.67 0.65
N THR A 234 21.13 8.81 1.28
CA THR A 234 21.57 7.98 2.41
C THR A 234 22.72 7.04 2.01
N GLU A 235 22.64 6.40 0.85
CA GLU A 235 23.72 5.56 0.28
C GLU A 235 25.00 6.36 0.00
N MET A 236 24.88 7.66 -0.32
CA MET A 236 25.99 8.59 -0.49
C MET A 236 26.52 9.16 0.84
N GLY A 237 25.92 8.81 1.99
CA GLY A 237 26.29 9.30 3.30
C GLY A 237 25.67 10.66 3.67
N ILE A 238 24.72 11.16 2.88
CA ILE A 238 23.94 12.37 3.17
C ILE A 238 22.64 11.94 3.83
N HIS A 239 22.53 12.15 5.14
CA HIS A 239 21.32 11.84 5.89
C HIS A 239 20.49 13.11 6.04
N LEU A 240 19.29 13.10 5.47
CA LEU A 240 18.33 14.19 5.68
C LEU A 240 17.55 13.94 6.96
N GLU A 241 17.68 14.85 7.92
CA GLU A 241 16.93 14.81 9.17
C GLU A 241 15.64 15.62 9.05
N ARG A 242 15.68 16.73 8.29
CA ARG A 242 14.60 17.71 8.19
C ARG A 242 14.17 17.84 6.74
N TYR A 243 13.16 17.05 6.36
CA TYR A 243 12.62 17.08 5.01
C TYR A 243 11.10 16.86 4.98
N LEU A 244 10.50 17.27 3.86
CA LEU A 244 9.08 17.06 3.57
C LEU A 244 8.93 16.57 2.12
N THR A 245 8.27 15.43 1.93
CA THR A 245 7.99 14.87 0.59
C THR A 245 6.63 15.35 0.07
N MET A 246 6.61 16.04 -1.06
CA MET A 246 5.38 16.54 -1.68
C MET A 246 5.35 16.18 -3.15
N ASP A 247 4.49 15.23 -3.52
CA ASP A 247 4.38 14.73 -4.89
C ASP A 247 5.74 14.23 -5.43
N GLN A 248 6.34 14.92 -6.39
CA GLN A 248 7.69 14.67 -6.94
C GLN A 248 8.72 15.70 -6.46
N ARG A 249 8.43 16.36 -5.33
CA ARG A 249 9.28 17.37 -4.72
C ARG A 249 9.72 16.88 -3.36
N LEU A 250 10.99 17.10 -3.06
CA LEU A 250 11.56 16.90 -1.74
C LEU A 250 12.02 18.26 -1.24
N LEU A 251 11.37 18.77 -0.20
CA LEU A 251 11.75 20.01 0.47
C LEU A 251 12.72 19.65 1.58
N VAL A 252 13.89 20.29 1.58
CA VAL A 252 14.97 20.06 2.53
C VAL A 252 15.17 21.31 3.36
N PHE A 253 15.13 21.14 4.67
CA PHE A 253 15.23 22.19 5.68
C PHE A 253 16.54 22.12 6.46
N ASP A 254 17.40 21.13 6.15
CA ASP A 254 18.72 20.97 6.72
C ASP A 254 19.67 22.05 6.18
N GLN A 255 19.76 23.17 6.90
CA GLN A 255 20.57 24.33 6.50
C GLN A 255 22.06 24.00 6.34
N GLU A 256 22.58 23.02 7.08
CA GLU A 256 23.97 22.55 6.96
C GLU A 256 24.30 22.05 5.54
N LEU A 257 23.30 21.57 4.81
CA LEU A 257 23.47 21.08 3.44
C LEU A 257 23.41 22.21 2.40
N PHE A 258 23.01 23.44 2.80
CA PHE A 258 22.81 24.53 1.86
C PHE A 258 24.11 25.03 1.26
N GLU A 259 25.22 24.94 2.00
CA GLU A 259 26.56 25.29 1.50
C GLU A 259 26.98 24.41 0.30
N HIS A 260 26.51 23.16 0.24
CA HIS A 260 26.84 22.20 -0.80
C HIS A 260 25.64 21.89 -1.72
N TRP A 261 24.60 22.73 -1.68
CA TRP A 261 23.33 22.45 -2.34
C TRP A 261 23.46 22.27 -3.86
N GLU A 262 24.25 23.11 -4.52
CA GLU A 262 24.45 23.04 -5.96
C GLU A 262 25.04 21.70 -6.40
N GLU A 263 25.94 21.12 -5.59
CA GLU A 263 26.51 19.80 -5.83
C GLU A 263 25.47 18.70 -5.63
N ILE A 264 24.66 18.79 -4.57
CA ILE A 264 23.59 17.83 -4.30
C ILE A 264 22.57 17.84 -5.43
N GLU A 265 22.08 19.03 -5.81
CA GLU A 265 21.07 19.20 -6.86
C GLU A 265 21.57 18.66 -8.20
N LYS A 266 22.79 19.03 -8.60
CA LYS A 266 23.40 18.53 -9.83
C LYS A 266 23.54 17.01 -9.79
N THR A 267 24.01 16.45 -8.68
CA THR A 267 24.17 15.00 -8.54
C THR A 267 22.84 14.27 -8.66
N ILE A 268 21.79 14.76 -8.00
CA ILE A 268 20.46 14.17 -8.10
C ILE A 268 19.89 14.32 -9.51
N ALA A 269 20.12 15.44 -10.19
CA ALA A 269 19.70 15.62 -11.58
C ALA A 269 20.38 14.62 -12.53
N GLU A 270 21.67 14.30 -12.31
CA GLU A 270 22.38 13.27 -13.06
C GLU A 270 21.86 11.85 -12.74
N LEU A 271 21.42 11.63 -11.51
CA LEU A 271 20.83 10.36 -11.06
C LEU A 271 19.36 10.19 -11.43
N ASP A 272 18.61 11.26 -11.76
CA ASP A 272 17.18 11.23 -12.13
C ASP A 272 16.95 10.57 -13.50
N THR A 273 17.26 9.29 -13.57
CA THR A 273 17.13 8.46 -14.76
C THR A 273 16.26 7.24 -14.46
N ILE A 274 15.64 6.67 -15.48
CA ILE A 274 14.84 5.44 -15.35
C ILE A 274 15.67 4.30 -14.74
N ARG A 275 16.99 4.28 -14.96
CA ARG A 275 17.90 3.24 -14.46
C ARG A 275 18.17 3.35 -12.96
N ALA A 276 17.97 4.52 -12.36
CA ALA A 276 18.14 4.73 -10.92
C ALA A 276 16.89 4.35 -10.11
N ARG A 277 15.77 4.05 -10.78
CA ARG A 277 14.60 3.47 -10.13
C ARG A 277 14.97 2.17 -9.44
N GLU A 278 14.44 1.96 -8.24
CA GLU A 278 14.61 0.72 -7.49
C GLU A 278 14.05 -0.47 -8.26
N GLN A 279 12.86 -0.29 -8.84
CA GLN A 279 12.16 -1.32 -9.61
C GLN A 279 11.57 -0.73 -10.89
N THR A 280 11.58 -1.52 -11.96
CA THR A 280 10.78 -1.30 -13.16
C THR A 280 9.75 -2.40 -13.28
N VAL A 281 8.60 -2.02 -13.84
CA VAL A 281 7.50 -2.92 -14.12
C VAL A 281 7.29 -2.94 -15.63
N PHE A 282 7.32 -4.12 -16.24
CA PHE A 282 7.02 -4.28 -17.66
C PHE A 282 6.14 -5.50 -17.92
N VAL A 283 5.28 -5.38 -18.94
CA VAL A 283 4.46 -6.48 -19.45
C VAL A 283 5.21 -7.17 -20.59
N TYR A 284 5.27 -8.49 -20.56
CA TYR A 284 5.88 -9.29 -21.63
C TYR A 284 4.84 -10.19 -22.31
N PRO A 285 4.60 -10.03 -23.62
CA PRO A 285 3.72 -10.92 -24.39
C PRO A 285 4.44 -12.20 -24.83
N LEU A 286 3.86 -13.34 -24.48
CA LEU A 286 4.26 -14.71 -24.83
C LEU A 286 3.56 -15.14 -26.13
N LYS A 287 4.25 -15.97 -26.92
CA LYS A 287 3.74 -16.46 -28.21
C LYS A 287 3.33 -17.92 -28.14
N ASN A 288 4.18 -18.75 -27.54
CA ASN A 288 4.12 -20.20 -27.62
C ASN A 288 3.71 -20.85 -26.30
N ILE A 289 4.08 -20.26 -25.17
CA ILE A 289 3.83 -20.80 -23.82
C ILE A 289 2.75 -19.98 -23.09
N VAL A 290 2.13 -20.57 -22.07
CA VAL A 290 1.13 -19.91 -21.22
C VAL A 290 1.78 -19.22 -20.03
N ALA A 291 1.15 -18.15 -19.51
CA ALA A 291 1.71 -17.32 -18.46
C ALA A 291 2.05 -18.10 -17.18
N GLY A 292 1.19 -19.05 -16.76
CA GLY A 292 1.39 -19.85 -15.56
C GLY A 292 2.65 -20.70 -15.60
N ASP A 293 2.85 -21.44 -16.70
CA ASP A 293 4.03 -22.27 -16.89
C ASP A 293 5.29 -21.42 -17.06
N ALA A 294 5.20 -20.29 -17.79
CA ALA A 294 6.28 -19.32 -17.91
C ALA A 294 6.72 -18.79 -16.54
N ALA A 295 5.78 -18.38 -15.69
CA ALA A 295 6.08 -17.89 -14.35
C ALA A 295 6.68 -18.97 -13.46
N ALA A 296 6.14 -20.20 -13.51
CA ALA A 296 6.69 -21.33 -12.77
C ALA A 296 8.14 -21.59 -13.16
N TRP A 297 8.44 -21.66 -14.46
CA TRP A 297 9.81 -21.87 -14.93
C TRP A 297 10.73 -20.71 -14.57
N LEU A 298 10.29 -19.46 -14.71
CA LEU A 298 11.11 -18.29 -14.39
C LEU A 298 11.43 -18.20 -12.89
N ASN A 299 10.55 -18.67 -12.01
CA ASN A 299 10.83 -18.76 -10.58
C ASN A 299 11.96 -19.76 -10.28
N GLU A 300 12.12 -20.82 -11.07
CA GLU A 300 13.24 -21.78 -10.94
C GLU A 300 14.60 -21.21 -11.36
N PHE A 301 14.62 -20.20 -12.24
CA PHE A 301 15.88 -19.54 -12.64
C PHE A 301 16.52 -18.74 -11.49
N ASN A 302 15.76 -18.43 -10.43
CA ASN A 302 16.22 -17.75 -9.22
C ASN A 302 17.06 -16.49 -9.50
N PHE A 303 16.46 -15.48 -10.14
CA PHE A 303 17.11 -14.20 -10.47
C PHE A 303 17.42 -13.30 -9.24
N GLY A 304 17.22 -13.82 -8.02
CA GLY A 304 17.31 -13.11 -6.74
C GLY A 304 15.96 -12.59 -6.24
N PRO A 305 15.91 -12.06 -5.00
CA PRO A 305 14.66 -11.66 -4.35
C PRO A 305 13.97 -10.46 -5.02
N ASP A 306 14.71 -9.66 -5.79
CA ASP A 306 14.23 -8.40 -6.36
C ASP A 306 13.47 -8.59 -7.68
N VAL A 307 13.54 -9.78 -8.28
CA VAL A 307 12.85 -10.09 -9.53
C VAL A 307 11.62 -10.92 -9.22
N ARG A 308 10.45 -10.38 -9.53
CA ARG A 308 9.17 -11.05 -9.35
C ARG A 308 8.45 -11.15 -10.68
N VAL A 309 8.13 -12.37 -11.07
CA VAL A 309 7.29 -12.65 -12.24
C VAL A 309 5.89 -12.98 -11.77
N VAL A 310 4.92 -12.37 -12.40
CA VAL A 310 3.52 -12.47 -12.01
C VAL A 310 2.68 -12.88 -13.21
N PRO A 311 2.20 -14.14 -13.25
CA PRO A 311 1.26 -14.58 -14.27
C PRO A 311 -0.08 -13.89 -14.07
N ASN A 312 -0.82 -13.67 -15.16
CA ASN A 312 -2.19 -13.16 -15.07
C ASN A 312 -3.13 -14.17 -14.39
N ASN A 313 -4.24 -13.71 -13.81
CA ASN A 313 -5.19 -14.54 -13.04
C ASN A 313 -5.76 -15.71 -13.85
N ALA A 314 -5.82 -15.57 -15.18
CA ALA A 314 -6.05 -16.68 -16.09
C ALA A 314 -4.69 -17.28 -16.50
N ASP A 315 -3.97 -17.88 -15.55
CA ASP A 315 -2.60 -18.38 -15.72
C ASP A 315 -2.47 -19.39 -16.89
N ARG A 316 -3.53 -20.18 -17.12
CA ARG A 316 -3.65 -21.17 -18.21
C ARG A 316 -4.10 -20.60 -19.55
N PHE A 317 -4.67 -19.40 -19.58
CA PHE A 317 -5.26 -18.80 -20.79
C PHE A 317 -4.56 -17.52 -21.25
N SER A 318 -3.86 -16.85 -20.34
CA SER A 318 -3.14 -15.63 -20.62
C SER A 318 -1.81 -15.92 -21.31
N LYS A 319 -1.50 -15.07 -22.28
CA LYS A 319 -0.23 -15.06 -23.00
C LYS A 319 0.62 -13.85 -22.60
N GLU A 320 0.46 -13.36 -21.39
CA GLU A 320 1.17 -12.19 -20.91
C GLU A 320 1.57 -12.39 -19.45
N ILE A 321 2.78 -11.96 -19.13
CA ILE A 321 3.29 -11.94 -17.76
C ILE A 321 3.71 -10.52 -17.40
N LEU A 322 3.47 -10.14 -16.14
CA LEU A 322 3.98 -8.91 -15.57
C LEU A 322 5.30 -9.24 -14.87
N VAL A 323 6.33 -8.47 -15.16
CA VAL A 323 7.65 -8.64 -14.54
C VAL A 323 7.98 -7.37 -13.78
N ILE A 324 8.29 -7.54 -12.50
CA ILE A 324 8.83 -6.51 -11.62
C ILE A 324 10.29 -6.86 -11.40
N SER A 325 11.21 -5.98 -11.80
CA SER A 325 12.64 -6.24 -11.65
C SER A 325 13.43 -4.94 -11.55
N PRO A 326 14.62 -4.94 -10.94
CA PRO A 326 15.54 -3.82 -11.07
C PRO A 326 15.87 -3.53 -12.54
N PRO A 327 16.04 -2.27 -12.93
CA PRO A 327 16.32 -1.89 -14.33
C PRO A 327 17.50 -2.63 -14.97
N HIS A 328 18.53 -2.93 -14.19
CA HIS A 328 19.74 -3.61 -14.68
C HIS A 328 19.56 -5.12 -14.94
N LYS A 329 18.52 -5.75 -14.38
CA LYS A 329 18.20 -7.18 -14.59
C LYS A 329 17.20 -7.41 -15.72
N GLU A 330 16.50 -6.37 -16.18
CA GLU A 330 15.45 -6.50 -17.19
C GLU A 330 15.92 -7.25 -18.45
N SER A 331 17.10 -6.92 -18.99
CA SER A 331 17.65 -7.57 -20.19
C SER A 331 17.89 -9.06 -19.99
N THR A 332 18.33 -9.46 -18.80
CA THR A 332 18.60 -10.86 -18.44
C THR A 332 17.30 -11.65 -18.33
N VAL A 333 16.28 -11.07 -17.67
CA VAL A 333 14.96 -11.68 -17.53
C VAL A 333 14.29 -11.80 -18.90
N ARG A 334 14.34 -10.75 -19.72
CA ARG A 334 13.79 -10.74 -21.08
C ARG A 334 14.41 -11.84 -21.94
N GLY A 335 15.75 -11.96 -21.92
CA GLY A 335 16.45 -13.02 -22.64
C GLY A 335 16.12 -14.43 -22.13
N ALA A 336 15.83 -14.59 -20.83
CA ALA A 336 15.38 -15.88 -20.29
C ALA A 336 13.97 -16.25 -20.78
N ILE A 337 13.04 -15.30 -20.77
CA ILE A 337 11.68 -15.49 -21.30
C ILE A 337 11.74 -15.88 -22.78
N GLU A 338 12.53 -15.18 -23.59
CA GLU A 338 12.70 -15.48 -25.02
C GLU A 338 13.26 -16.88 -25.29
N ARG A 339 14.13 -17.39 -24.42
CA ARG A 339 14.65 -18.76 -24.54
C ARG A 339 13.62 -19.81 -24.16
N LEU A 340 12.73 -19.50 -23.22
CA LEU A 340 11.66 -20.40 -22.77
C LEU A 340 10.48 -20.42 -23.74
N ASP A 341 10.10 -19.28 -24.30
CA ASP A 341 8.94 -19.10 -25.17
C ASP A 341 9.19 -19.60 -26.61
N ARG A 342 9.63 -20.84 -26.74
CA ARG A 342 9.89 -21.51 -28.02
C ARG A 342 8.73 -22.39 -28.44
N VAL A 343 8.64 -22.67 -29.74
CA VAL A 343 7.65 -23.62 -30.27
C VAL A 343 7.96 -25.00 -29.70
N GLY A 344 7.05 -25.51 -28.85
CA GLY A 344 7.14 -26.85 -28.28
C GLY A 344 7.02 -27.95 -29.34
N THR A 345 7.51 -29.15 -29.03
CA THR A 345 7.31 -30.32 -29.88
C THR A 345 5.90 -30.86 -29.73
N LYS A 346 5.31 -31.33 -30.84
CA LYS A 346 4.00 -31.97 -30.78
C LYS A 346 4.13 -33.39 -30.25
N ILE A 347 3.29 -33.72 -29.27
CA ILE A 347 3.18 -35.06 -28.69
C ILE A 347 1.75 -35.55 -28.78
N ARG A 348 1.54 -36.86 -28.63
CA ARG A 348 0.20 -37.48 -28.64
C ARG A 348 -0.19 -37.88 -27.23
N LEU A 349 -1.29 -37.34 -26.71
CA LEU A 349 -1.79 -37.69 -25.38
C LEU A 349 -3.32 -37.87 -25.37
N PRO A 350 -3.83 -38.86 -24.61
CA PRO A 350 -5.25 -39.00 -24.38
C PRO A 350 -5.77 -37.83 -23.54
N VAL A 351 -6.95 -37.35 -23.94
CA VAL A 351 -7.67 -36.26 -23.27
C VAL A 351 -8.94 -36.80 -22.60
N GLU A 352 -9.62 -37.74 -23.25
CA GLU A 352 -10.89 -38.28 -22.77
C GLU A 352 -11.16 -39.69 -23.30
N ASP A 353 -11.99 -40.45 -22.58
CA ASP A 353 -12.56 -41.70 -23.04
C ASP A 353 -14.10 -41.71 -22.93
N GLY A 354 -14.74 -42.60 -23.69
CA GLY A 354 -16.19 -42.73 -23.70
C GLY A 354 -16.66 -43.98 -24.43
N ASN A 355 -17.94 -44.32 -24.25
CA ASN A 355 -18.53 -45.54 -24.82
C ASN A 355 -19.25 -45.31 -26.15
N ASP A 356 -19.37 -44.05 -26.60
CA ASP A 356 -20.01 -43.67 -27.86
C ASP A 356 -19.09 -42.75 -28.69
N ALA A 357 -18.76 -43.18 -29.90
CA ALA A 357 -17.92 -42.43 -30.84
C ALA A 357 -18.57 -41.12 -31.30
N ASN A 358 -19.91 -41.04 -31.39
CA ASN A 358 -20.61 -39.83 -31.81
C ASN A 358 -20.52 -38.74 -30.75
N VAL A 359 -20.66 -39.12 -29.47
CA VAL A 359 -20.51 -38.20 -28.33
C VAL A 359 -19.08 -37.65 -28.27
N LEU A 360 -18.07 -38.51 -28.43
CA LEU A 360 -16.67 -38.06 -28.49
C LEU A 360 -16.41 -37.15 -29.70
N ASN A 361 -17.08 -37.38 -30.83
CA ASN A 361 -16.96 -36.51 -31.99
C ASN A 361 -17.59 -35.12 -31.76
N ALA A 362 -18.73 -35.04 -31.08
CA ALA A 362 -19.32 -33.76 -30.68
C ALA A 362 -18.40 -33.01 -29.69
N ARG A 363 -17.86 -33.71 -28.69
CA ARG A 363 -16.89 -33.13 -27.74
C ARG A 363 -15.61 -32.66 -28.42
N ARG A 364 -15.09 -33.44 -29.37
CA ARG A 364 -13.95 -33.05 -30.21
C ARG A 364 -14.18 -31.70 -30.89
N SER A 365 -15.34 -31.49 -31.49
CA SER A 365 -15.69 -30.23 -32.14
C SER A 365 -15.74 -29.07 -31.14
N LEU A 366 -16.39 -29.27 -29.99
CA LEU A 366 -16.46 -28.26 -28.92
C LEU A 366 -15.07 -27.88 -28.39
N LEU A 367 -14.23 -28.87 -28.07
CA LEU A 367 -12.88 -28.62 -27.56
C LEU A 367 -12.00 -27.92 -28.60
N SER A 368 -12.21 -28.20 -29.89
CA SER A 368 -11.51 -27.49 -30.97
C SER A 368 -11.90 -26.00 -31.02
N GLU A 369 -13.18 -25.70 -30.87
CA GLU A 369 -13.69 -24.32 -30.85
C GLU A 369 -13.18 -23.55 -29.63
N LEU A 370 -13.28 -24.15 -28.43
CA LEU A 370 -12.86 -23.51 -27.18
C LEU A 370 -11.35 -23.31 -27.07
N SER A 371 -10.55 -24.24 -27.58
CA SER A 371 -9.08 -24.18 -27.49
C SER A 371 -8.43 -23.45 -28.67
N GLY A 372 -9.15 -23.23 -29.77
CA GLY A 372 -8.60 -22.76 -31.04
C GLY A 372 -7.65 -23.77 -31.72
N VAL A 373 -7.53 -25.00 -31.20
CA VAL A 373 -6.74 -26.06 -31.81
C VAL A 373 -7.54 -26.69 -32.95
N PRO A 374 -6.99 -26.84 -34.16
CA PRO A 374 -7.72 -27.42 -35.29
C PRO A 374 -8.28 -28.81 -34.97
N VAL A 375 -9.51 -29.09 -35.43
CA VAL A 375 -10.16 -30.42 -35.34
C VAL A 375 -9.25 -31.53 -35.92
N SER A 376 -8.39 -31.19 -36.89
CA SER A 376 -7.41 -32.09 -37.50
C SER A 376 -6.25 -32.50 -36.57
N SER A 377 -6.07 -31.86 -35.41
CA SER A 377 -5.13 -32.30 -34.36
C SER A 377 -5.74 -33.33 -33.41
N PHE A 378 -7.05 -33.58 -33.48
CA PHE A 378 -7.76 -34.54 -32.63
C PHE A 378 -8.02 -35.86 -33.37
N ARG A 379 -7.98 -36.98 -32.64
CA ARG A 379 -8.24 -38.32 -33.18
C ARG A 379 -9.05 -39.15 -32.19
N ILE A 380 -9.92 -40.00 -32.73
CA ILE A 380 -10.74 -40.95 -31.96
C ILE A 380 -10.26 -42.35 -32.32
N SER A 381 -10.08 -43.20 -31.31
CA SER A 381 -9.66 -44.59 -31.52
C SER A 381 -10.74 -45.39 -32.25
N ARG A 382 -10.35 -46.57 -32.75
CA ARG A 382 -11.32 -47.64 -32.97
C ARG A 382 -11.82 -48.15 -31.62
N ASP A 383 -12.85 -48.99 -31.65
CA ASP A 383 -13.34 -49.66 -30.44
C ASP A 383 -12.20 -50.51 -29.83
N ILE A 384 -11.86 -50.21 -28.59
CA ILE A 384 -10.86 -50.91 -27.77
C ILE A 384 -11.51 -51.59 -26.56
N GLY A 385 -12.83 -51.59 -26.47
CA GLY A 385 -13.60 -52.18 -25.38
C GLY A 385 -13.80 -53.69 -25.54
N PRO A 386 -14.14 -54.40 -24.45
CA PRO A 386 -14.53 -55.80 -24.54
C PRO A 386 -15.85 -55.96 -25.31
N VAL A 387 -16.09 -57.17 -25.83
CA VAL A 387 -17.30 -57.48 -26.61
C VAL A 387 -18.56 -57.12 -25.81
N GLY A 388 -19.41 -56.27 -26.39
CA GLY A 388 -20.65 -55.80 -25.76
C GLY A 388 -20.50 -54.55 -24.88
N ASN A 389 -19.30 -54.02 -24.69
CA ASN A 389 -19.05 -52.77 -23.96
C ASN A 389 -18.00 -51.92 -24.71
N PRO A 390 -18.41 -51.20 -25.77
CA PRO A 390 -17.50 -50.45 -26.62
C PRO A 390 -16.81 -49.33 -25.83
N ARG A 391 -15.53 -49.10 -26.13
CA ARG A 391 -14.73 -48.04 -25.50
C ARG A 391 -13.88 -47.34 -26.55
N TYR A 392 -13.89 -46.02 -26.51
CA TYR A 392 -13.17 -45.16 -27.43
C TYR A 392 -12.32 -44.15 -26.65
N ILE A 393 -11.18 -43.76 -27.21
CA ILE A 393 -10.29 -42.74 -26.65
C ILE A 393 -10.17 -41.57 -27.63
N LEU A 394 -10.37 -40.37 -27.13
CA LEU A 394 -10.03 -39.11 -27.78
C LEU A 394 -8.62 -38.70 -27.35
N TRP A 395 -7.70 -38.60 -28.31
CA TRP A 395 -6.35 -38.06 -28.08
C TRP A 395 -6.07 -36.88 -29.01
N VAL A 396 -5.09 -36.07 -28.60
CA VAL A 396 -4.68 -34.85 -29.30
C VAL A 396 -3.19 -34.90 -29.63
N GLU A 397 -2.84 -34.42 -30.81
CA GLU A 397 -1.47 -34.23 -31.29
C GLU A 397 -1.12 -32.74 -31.35
N GLU A 398 -0.62 -32.18 -30.25
CA GLU A 398 -0.20 -30.78 -30.11
C GLU A 398 0.92 -30.64 -29.08
N THR A 399 1.37 -29.42 -28.82
CA THR A 399 2.33 -29.14 -27.74
C THR A 399 1.76 -29.49 -26.37
N PRO A 400 2.60 -29.87 -25.38
CA PRO A 400 2.15 -30.19 -24.02
C PRO A 400 1.22 -29.14 -23.43
N ASP A 401 1.55 -27.86 -23.59
CA ASP A 401 0.78 -26.73 -23.04
C ASP A 401 -0.64 -26.67 -23.61
N LYS A 402 -0.78 -26.84 -24.93
CA LYS A 402 -2.10 -26.87 -25.59
C LYS A 402 -2.90 -28.10 -25.22
N ILE A 403 -2.24 -29.24 -25.04
CA ILE A 403 -2.91 -30.46 -24.58
C ILE A 403 -3.41 -30.27 -23.15
N GLN A 404 -2.61 -29.65 -22.29
CA GLN A 404 -2.98 -29.35 -20.91
C GLN A 404 -4.18 -28.38 -20.86
N LEU A 405 -4.14 -27.32 -21.67
CA LEU A 405 -5.26 -26.41 -21.88
C LEU A 405 -6.55 -27.16 -22.28
N ILE A 406 -6.46 -28.08 -23.26
CA ILE A 406 -7.60 -28.88 -23.70
C ILE A 406 -8.14 -29.78 -22.57
N LYS A 407 -7.26 -30.38 -21.76
CA LYS A 407 -7.67 -31.18 -20.60
C LYS A 407 -8.39 -30.34 -19.54
N ASP A 408 -7.90 -29.13 -19.29
CA ASP A 408 -8.48 -28.22 -18.31
C ASP A 408 -9.84 -27.68 -18.79
N LEU A 409 -9.95 -27.31 -20.07
CA LEU A 409 -11.24 -26.98 -20.71
C LEU A 409 -12.22 -28.14 -20.64
N ASN A 410 -11.79 -29.36 -20.93
CA ASN A 410 -12.64 -30.54 -20.83
C ASN A 410 -13.13 -30.77 -19.39
N ARG A 411 -12.29 -30.50 -18.39
CA ARG A 411 -12.68 -30.59 -16.98
C ARG A 411 -13.74 -29.54 -16.63
N GLN A 412 -13.60 -28.31 -17.10
CA GLN A 412 -14.58 -27.23 -16.90
C GLN A 412 -15.92 -27.52 -17.60
N VAL A 413 -15.90 -28.06 -18.82
CA VAL A 413 -17.12 -28.46 -19.54
C VAL A 413 -17.89 -29.53 -18.76
N ASN A 414 -17.17 -30.49 -18.15
CA ASN A 414 -17.79 -31.54 -17.36
C ASN A 414 -18.26 -31.07 -15.97
N ASN A 415 -17.63 -30.03 -15.42
CA ASN A 415 -17.96 -29.44 -14.11
C ASN A 415 -17.90 -27.91 -14.18
N PRO A 416 -18.95 -27.24 -14.69
CA PRO A 416 -19.03 -25.79 -14.72
C PRO A 416 -19.36 -25.28 -13.31
N ASN A 417 -18.33 -24.92 -12.55
CA ASN A 417 -18.46 -24.21 -11.28
C ASN A 417 -17.70 -22.89 -11.35
#